data_AF-A0A7U3TKS2-F1
#
_entry.id   AF-A0A7U3TKS2-F1
#
_cell.length_a   1.000
_cell.length_b   1.000
_cell.length_c   1.000
_cell.angle_alpha   90.00
_cell.angle_beta   90.00
_cell.angle_gamma   90.00
#
_symmetry.space_group_name_H-M   'P 1'
#
loop_
_entity.id
_entity.type
_entity.pdbx_description
1 polymer ?
#
loop_
_entity_poly.entity_id
_entity_poly.type
_entity_poly.pdbx_seq_one_letter_code
_entity_poly.pdbx_strand_id
1 'polypeptide(L)'
;MLPIVLVLLVAQSAFGAPAVQLSLANFNEVAPSKDNGRLVNRHVSDGAFDLIDRGELNVYTLTAVNVLGDLAGAPDSYSQALAVGQTINLLAELTGPASDGCEYTNIINEAVSGNSGAAQRAYANRLARNIDTIVKFAQNPNAARLAASRNGSCAGGARGFNLEAAWDSILSNASQIGLLNEQYCTVKRLYGATSASSNSAAAALTAASLAPSAYVNEAALGPLANFLRSVASGANPAQAGLAAQRAIRSAV
;
A
#
# COMPACT_ATOMS: atom_id res chain seq x y z
N MET A 1 -25.55 -11.94 23.72
CA MET A 1 -25.44 -13.35 23.30
C MET A 1 -26.39 -13.58 22.15
N LEU A 2 -25.86 -13.58 20.92
CA LEU A 2 -26.54 -13.85 19.64
C LEU A 2 -25.44 -14.26 18.63
N PRO A 3 -25.76 -14.98 17.55
CA PRO A 3 -25.18 -16.28 17.27
C PRO A 3 -23.96 -16.20 16.35
N ILE A 4 -22.96 -17.04 16.66
CA ILE A 4 -21.80 -17.29 15.82
C ILE A 4 -22.27 -18.16 14.66
N VAL A 5 -22.22 -17.63 13.44
CA VAL A 5 -22.45 -18.41 12.21
C VAL A 5 -21.11 -18.97 11.76
N LEU A 6 -20.92 -20.26 11.99
CA LEU A 6 -19.76 -21.04 11.55
C LEU A 6 -19.96 -21.41 10.07
N VAL A 7 -19.38 -20.65 9.14
CA VAL A 7 -19.43 -20.99 7.71
C VAL A 7 -18.13 -21.70 7.31
N LEU A 8 -18.23 -23.02 7.13
CA LEU A 8 -17.19 -23.87 6.55
C LEU A 8 -17.19 -23.69 5.02
N LEU A 9 -16.23 -22.93 4.47
CA LEU A 9 -15.88 -23.01 3.05
C LEU A 9 -14.68 -23.95 2.87
N VAL A 10 -14.97 -25.19 2.51
CA VAL A 10 -13.98 -26.18 2.10
C VAL A 10 -13.74 -26.02 0.60
N ALA A 11 -12.68 -25.29 0.21
CA ALA A 11 -12.12 -25.40 -1.13
C ALA A 11 -11.15 -26.59 -1.13
N GLN A 12 -11.63 -27.75 -1.56
CA GLN A 12 -10.82 -28.95 -1.75
C GLN A 12 -9.97 -28.82 -3.02
N SER A 13 -8.65 -28.71 -2.86
CA SER A 13 -7.68 -29.31 -3.78
C SER A 13 -6.35 -29.60 -3.06
N ALA A 14 -6.32 -30.76 -2.40
CA ALA A 14 -5.30 -31.81 -2.54
C ALA A 14 -3.79 -31.49 -2.40
N PHE A 15 -3.35 -30.71 -1.41
CA PHE A 15 -2.08 -30.95 -0.71
C PHE A 15 -2.23 -30.54 0.77
N GLY A 16 -2.20 -31.54 1.66
CA GLY A 16 -2.56 -31.40 3.07
C GLY A 16 -1.58 -30.56 3.90
N ALA A 17 -2.08 -29.40 4.33
CA ALA A 17 -1.98 -28.76 5.66
C ALA A 17 -0.70 -28.91 6.50
N PRO A 18 -0.30 -27.80 7.15
CA PRO A 18 -0.50 -27.66 8.58
C PRO A 18 -1.83 -26.95 8.81
N ALA A 19 -2.55 -27.36 9.85
CA ALA A 19 -3.78 -26.73 10.29
C ALA A 19 -3.53 -25.23 10.51
N VAL A 20 -3.94 -24.40 9.54
CA VAL A 20 -3.92 -22.96 9.72
C VAL A 20 -5.08 -22.64 10.65
N GLN A 21 -4.79 -22.50 11.94
CA GLN A 21 -5.69 -21.86 12.88
C GLN A 21 -5.78 -20.38 12.50
N LEU A 22 -6.81 -20.02 11.73
CA LEU A 22 -7.19 -18.63 11.53
C LEU A 22 -7.87 -18.14 12.80
N SER A 23 -7.10 -17.50 13.68
CA SER A 23 -7.66 -16.74 14.80
C SER A 23 -8.19 -15.41 14.27
N LEU A 24 -9.51 -15.37 14.04
CA LEU A 24 -10.22 -14.13 13.74
C LEU A 24 -10.50 -13.44 15.09
N ALA A 25 -9.63 -12.51 15.45
CA ALA A 25 -9.82 -11.64 16.61
C ALA A 25 -10.41 -10.30 16.16
N ASN A 26 -11.21 -9.67 17.03
CA ASN A 26 -11.62 -8.29 16.81
C ASN A 26 -10.37 -7.40 16.70
N PHE A 27 -10.38 -6.37 15.85
CA PHE A 27 -9.26 -5.43 15.76
C PHE A 27 -8.89 -4.84 17.14
N ASN A 28 -9.87 -4.59 18.00
CA ASN A 28 -9.67 -4.08 19.36
C ASN A 28 -9.04 -5.13 20.32
N GLU A 29 -9.00 -6.41 19.94
CA GLU A 29 -8.49 -7.52 20.74
C GLU A 29 -7.13 -8.03 20.24
N VAL A 30 -6.69 -7.61 19.05
CA VAL A 30 -5.35 -7.92 18.54
C VAL A 30 -4.36 -6.94 19.17
N ALA A 31 -3.43 -7.46 19.98
CA ALA A 31 -2.37 -6.65 20.54
C ALA A 31 -1.55 -6.00 19.40
N PRO A 32 -1.30 -4.67 19.44
CA PRO A 32 -0.48 -4.02 18.43
C PRO A 32 0.89 -4.68 18.32
N SER A 33 1.37 -4.85 17.08
CA SER A 33 2.76 -5.26 16.81
C SER A 33 3.71 -4.35 17.59
N LYS A 34 4.65 -4.92 18.35
CA LYS A 34 5.60 -4.13 19.14
C LYS A 34 6.71 -3.57 18.26
N ASP A 35 7.13 -2.33 18.53
CA ASP A 35 8.32 -1.78 17.90
C ASP A 35 9.55 -2.61 18.33
N ASN A 36 10.34 -3.04 17.34
CA ASN A 36 11.57 -3.81 17.54
C ASN A 36 12.83 -2.95 17.34
N GLY A 37 12.69 -1.63 17.18
CA GLY A 37 13.79 -0.68 17.01
C GLY A 37 14.41 -0.65 15.62
N ARG A 38 14.00 -1.55 14.71
CA ARG A 38 14.46 -1.53 13.30
C ARG A 38 13.81 -0.37 12.55
N LEU A 39 14.55 0.26 11.64
CA LEU A 39 14.10 1.39 10.83
C LEU A 39 12.76 1.11 10.10
N VAL A 40 12.66 -0.07 9.48
CA VAL A 40 11.42 -0.60 8.90
C VAL A 40 11.02 -1.82 9.70
N ASN A 41 9.75 -1.86 10.11
CA ASN A 41 9.18 -2.98 10.82
C ASN A 41 7.65 -2.98 10.68
N ARG A 42 7.05 -4.07 11.14
CA ARG A 42 5.60 -4.26 11.12
C ARG A 42 4.85 -3.22 11.95
N HIS A 43 5.37 -2.83 13.12
CA HIS A 43 4.75 -1.79 13.97
C HIS A 43 4.61 -0.45 13.22
N VAL A 44 5.64 -0.04 12.48
CA VAL A 44 5.62 1.21 11.70
C VAL A 44 4.63 1.14 10.53
N SER A 45 4.64 0.04 9.78
CA SER A 45 3.81 -0.10 8.58
C SER A 45 2.33 -0.32 8.94
N ASP A 46 2.07 -1.20 9.91
CA ASP A 46 0.72 -1.40 10.45
C ASP A 46 0.25 -0.11 11.13
N GLY A 47 1.02 0.42 12.09
CA GLY A 47 0.61 1.57 12.91
C GLY A 47 0.32 2.85 12.11
N ALA A 48 0.90 3.02 10.92
CA ALA A 48 0.55 4.13 10.04
C ALA A 48 -0.94 4.12 9.61
N PHE A 49 -1.57 2.95 9.54
CA PHE A 49 -3.00 2.81 9.24
C PHE A 49 -3.91 3.08 10.45
N ASP A 50 -3.37 3.31 11.66
CA ASP A 50 -4.17 3.82 12.79
C ASP A 50 -4.56 5.29 12.60
N LEU A 51 -3.99 5.95 11.59
CA LEU A 51 -4.41 7.27 11.15
C LEU A 51 -5.87 7.27 10.64
N ILE A 52 -6.38 6.14 10.18
CA ILE A 52 -7.74 5.98 9.64
C ILE A 52 -8.54 4.97 10.47
N ASP A 53 -9.88 5.03 10.36
CA ASP A 53 -10.73 4.00 10.94
C ASP A 53 -10.68 2.73 10.07
N ARG A 54 -10.01 1.70 10.57
CA ARG A 54 -9.87 0.43 9.86
C ARG A 54 -11.17 -0.37 9.76
N GLY A 55 -12.19 -0.04 10.56
CA GLY A 55 -13.51 -0.68 10.51
C GLY A 55 -14.25 -0.41 9.19
N GLU A 56 -13.86 0.63 8.48
CA GLU A 56 -14.43 1.00 7.17
C GLU A 56 -13.71 0.31 5.99
N LEU A 57 -12.62 -0.41 6.25
CA LEU A 57 -11.83 -1.07 5.21
C LEU A 57 -12.43 -2.42 4.82
N ASN A 58 -12.46 -2.68 3.51
CA ASN A 58 -12.83 -4.00 3.01
C ASN A 58 -11.76 -5.05 3.36
N VAL A 59 -12.17 -6.32 3.40
CA VAL A 59 -11.29 -7.45 3.78
C VAL A 59 -10.02 -7.53 2.94
N TYR A 60 -10.07 -7.22 1.64
CA TYR A 60 -8.91 -7.30 0.76
C TYR A 60 -7.91 -6.17 1.03
N THR A 61 -8.38 -4.97 1.39
CA THR A 61 -7.49 -3.90 1.85
C THR A 61 -6.82 -4.26 3.17
N LEU A 62 -7.54 -4.90 4.11
CA LEU A 62 -6.95 -5.41 5.35
C LEU A 62 -5.92 -6.53 5.09
N THR A 63 -6.20 -7.44 4.15
CA THR A 63 -5.22 -8.44 3.71
C THR A 63 -3.98 -7.78 3.13
N ALA A 64 -4.14 -6.75 2.30
CA ALA A 64 -2.99 -6.00 1.77
C ALA A 64 -2.15 -5.40 2.90
N VAL A 65 -2.76 -4.74 3.90
CA VAL A 65 -2.05 -4.21 5.07
C VAL A 65 -1.25 -5.29 5.81
N ASN A 66 -1.83 -6.48 6.00
CA ASN A 66 -1.11 -7.60 6.63
C ASN A 66 0.12 -8.04 5.82
N VAL A 67 -0.01 -8.15 4.50
CA VAL A 67 1.12 -8.49 3.62
C VAL A 67 2.21 -7.40 3.68
N LEU A 68 1.83 -6.12 3.76
CA LEU A 68 2.78 -5.02 3.94
C LEU A 68 3.52 -5.14 5.27
N GLY A 69 2.83 -5.50 6.35
CA GLY A 69 3.45 -5.76 7.65
C GLY A 69 4.49 -6.89 7.61
N ASP A 70 4.20 -7.95 6.86
CA ASP A 70 5.12 -9.09 6.69
C ASP A 70 6.32 -8.73 5.81
N LEU A 71 6.11 -7.99 4.71
CA LEU A 71 7.19 -7.45 3.87
C LEU A 71 8.09 -6.49 4.68
N ALA A 72 7.52 -5.66 5.56
CA ALA A 72 8.28 -4.79 6.45
C ALA A 72 9.12 -5.57 7.48
N GLY A 73 8.68 -6.77 7.86
CA GLY A 73 9.40 -7.68 8.74
C GLY A 73 10.55 -8.43 8.06
N ALA A 74 10.55 -8.50 6.73
CA ALA A 74 11.53 -9.23 5.94
C ALA A 74 12.98 -8.74 6.18
N PRO A 75 13.99 -9.60 6.02
CA PRO A 75 15.38 -9.23 6.27
C PRO A 75 15.98 -8.37 5.15
N ASP A 76 15.46 -8.42 3.93
CA ASP A 76 16.01 -7.74 2.76
C ASP A 76 15.48 -6.30 2.55
N SER A 77 16.33 -5.43 2.01
CA SER A 77 16.02 -4.02 1.78
C SER A 77 14.94 -3.80 0.72
N TYR A 78 14.89 -4.67 -0.29
CA TYR A 78 13.91 -4.58 -1.37
C TYR A 78 12.48 -4.76 -0.83
N SER A 79 12.24 -5.81 -0.05
CA SER A 79 10.94 -6.05 0.59
C SER A 79 10.55 -4.93 1.56
N GLN A 80 11.51 -4.40 2.32
CA GLN A 80 11.27 -3.24 3.20
C GLN A 80 10.90 -1.98 2.40
N ALA A 81 11.57 -1.74 1.27
CA ALA A 81 11.25 -0.61 0.38
C ALA A 81 9.88 -0.76 -0.27
N LEU A 82 9.53 -1.96 -0.74
CA LEU A 82 8.19 -2.27 -1.22
C LEU A 82 7.15 -2.01 -0.12
N ALA A 83 7.37 -2.52 1.09
CA ALA A 83 6.45 -2.32 2.21
C ALA A 83 6.23 -0.83 2.51
N VAL A 84 7.30 -0.05 2.62
CA VAL A 84 7.23 1.39 2.91
C VAL A 84 6.53 2.15 1.79
N GLY A 85 6.95 1.93 0.53
CA GLY A 85 6.36 2.61 -0.62
C GLY A 85 4.87 2.28 -0.79
N GLN A 86 4.52 1.00 -0.75
CA GLN A 86 3.13 0.56 -0.86
C GLN A 86 2.28 1.04 0.32
N THR A 87 2.80 1.08 1.55
CA THR A 87 2.10 1.64 2.72
C THR A 87 1.75 3.11 2.51
N ILE A 88 2.70 3.94 2.06
CA ILE A 88 2.45 5.37 1.81
C ILE A 88 1.40 5.55 0.70
N ASN A 89 1.52 4.82 -0.40
CA ASN A 89 0.58 4.93 -1.51
C ASN A 89 -0.83 4.48 -1.11
N LEU A 90 -0.96 3.33 -0.44
CA LEU A 90 -2.25 2.83 0.01
C LEU A 90 -2.87 3.76 1.06
N LEU A 91 -2.10 4.22 2.05
CA LEU A 91 -2.61 5.14 3.07
C LEU A 91 -3.08 6.47 2.47
N ALA A 92 -2.36 7.00 1.46
CA ALA A 92 -2.78 8.21 0.76
C ALA A 92 -4.11 8.02 0.01
N GLU A 93 -4.34 6.86 -0.62
CA GLU A 93 -5.61 6.55 -1.27
C GLU A 93 -6.77 6.45 -0.26
N LEU A 94 -6.49 6.02 0.97
CA LEU A 94 -7.49 5.89 2.04
C LEU A 94 -7.74 7.20 2.82
N THR A 95 -6.82 8.17 2.73
CA THR A 95 -6.90 9.46 3.46
C THR A 95 -7.21 10.66 2.54
N GLY A 96 -7.00 10.53 1.23
CA GLY A 96 -7.17 11.60 0.28
C GLY A 96 -8.62 11.84 -0.17
N PRO A 97 -8.94 13.04 -0.71
CA PRO A 97 -10.26 13.32 -1.25
C PRO A 97 -10.46 12.57 -2.58
N ALA A 98 -11.37 11.59 -2.59
CA ALA A 98 -11.71 10.67 -3.69
C ALA A 98 -10.53 10.26 -4.61
N SER A 99 -10.05 9.04 -4.40
CA SER A 99 -8.98 8.33 -5.10
C SER A 99 -8.71 8.76 -6.56
N ASP A 100 -7.50 9.24 -6.82
CA ASP A 100 -6.98 9.51 -8.17
C ASP A 100 -6.10 8.34 -8.63
N GLY A 101 -6.73 7.17 -8.81
CA GLY A 101 -6.03 5.97 -9.25
C GLY A 101 -5.57 6.01 -10.73
N CYS A 102 -5.88 7.09 -11.43
CA CYS A 102 -5.59 7.27 -12.84
C CYS A 102 -4.11 7.58 -13.07
N GLU A 103 -3.51 8.38 -12.20
CA GLU A 103 -2.05 8.61 -12.22
C GLU A 103 -1.28 7.29 -12.05
N TYR A 104 -1.74 6.38 -11.19
CA TYR A 104 -1.13 5.06 -11.05
C TYR A 104 -1.28 4.21 -12.30
N THR A 105 -2.44 4.25 -12.94
CA THR A 105 -2.68 3.54 -14.21
C THR A 105 -1.67 3.98 -15.26
N ASN A 106 -1.40 5.29 -15.37
CA ASN A 106 -0.40 5.83 -16.29
C ASN A 106 1.02 5.37 -15.92
N ILE A 107 1.39 5.41 -14.63
CA ILE A 107 2.69 4.89 -14.15
C ILE A 107 2.88 3.43 -14.56
N ILE A 108 1.84 2.60 -14.38
CA ILE A 108 1.88 1.18 -14.72
C ILE A 108 2.03 0.99 -16.23
N ASN A 109 1.23 1.70 -17.03
CA ASN A 109 1.27 1.58 -18.49
C ASN A 109 2.65 2.01 -19.05
N GLU A 110 3.24 3.10 -18.55
CA GLU A 110 4.60 3.53 -18.94
C GLU A 110 5.66 2.49 -18.58
N ALA A 111 5.56 1.87 -17.39
CA ALA A 111 6.50 0.83 -16.99
C ALA A 111 6.38 -0.42 -17.86
N VAL A 112 5.15 -0.88 -18.10
CA VAL A 112 4.87 -2.08 -18.91
C VAL A 112 5.21 -1.84 -20.39
N SER A 113 5.10 -0.61 -20.90
CA SER A 113 5.55 -0.26 -22.25
C SER A 113 7.07 -0.12 -22.39
N GLY A 114 7.84 -0.35 -21.32
CA GLY A 114 9.30 -0.27 -21.31
C GLY A 114 9.87 1.14 -21.10
N ASN A 115 9.04 2.13 -20.78
CA ASN A 115 9.47 3.51 -20.52
C ASN A 115 9.78 3.76 -19.04
N SER A 116 10.72 2.97 -18.50
CA SER A 116 11.04 2.96 -17.06
C SER A 116 11.41 4.34 -16.51
N GLY A 117 12.11 5.18 -17.26
CA GLY A 117 12.48 6.54 -16.82
C GLY A 117 11.29 7.51 -16.71
N ALA A 118 10.26 7.36 -17.57
CA ALA A 118 9.02 8.12 -17.41
C ALA A 118 8.20 7.61 -16.22
N ALA A 119 8.07 6.28 -16.09
CA ALA A 119 7.39 5.65 -14.96
C ALA A 119 8.02 6.03 -13.61
N GLN A 120 9.35 6.02 -13.50
CA GLN A 120 10.10 6.40 -12.30
C GLN A 120 9.83 7.86 -11.90
N ARG A 121 9.89 8.81 -12.85
CA ARG A 121 9.59 10.23 -12.60
C ARG A 121 8.15 10.45 -12.21
N ALA A 122 7.21 9.80 -12.90
CA ALA A 122 5.79 9.90 -12.60
C ALA A 122 5.49 9.36 -11.20
N TYR A 123 6.05 8.20 -10.85
CA TYR A 123 5.91 7.58 -9.53
C TYR A 123 6.51 8.44 -8.41
N ALA A 124 7.72 8.97 -8.59
CA ALA A 124 8.34 9.85 -7.60
C ALA A 124 7.50 11.10 -7.32
N ASN A 125 6.98 11.73 -8.39
CA ASN A 125 6.09 12.88 -8.25
C ASN A 125 4.78 12.51 -7.53
N ARG A 126 4.19 11.33 -7.83
CA ARG A 126 3.00 10.83 -7.14
C ARG A 126 3.27 10.56 -5.66
N LEU A 127 4.35 9.85 -5.34
CA LEU A 127 4.74 9.50 -3.98
C LEU A 127 4.97 10.76 -3.13
N ALA A 128 5.61 11.79 -3.68
CA ALA A 128 5.78 13.07 -3.01
C ALA A 128 4.44 13.76 -2.70
N ARG A 129 3.47 13.73 -3.62
CA ARG A 129 2.11 14.26 -3.40
C ARG A 129 1.31 13.46 -2.36
N ASN A 130 1.54 12.15 -2.30
CA ASN A 130 0.90 11.28 -1.32
C ASN A 130 1.36 11.60 0.10
N ILE A 131 2.65 11.88 0.27
CA ILE A 131 3.19 12.38 1.55
C ILE A 131 2.47 13.67 1.98
N ASP A 132 2.29 14.64 1.08
CA ASP A 132 1.55 15.87 1.40
C ASP A 132 0.10 15.59 1.82
N THR A 133 -0.54 14.62 1.17
CA THR A 133 -1.92 14.22 1.47
C THR A 133 -2.02 13.64 2.87
N ILE A 134 -1.13 12.72 3.22
CA ILE A 134 -1.05 12.13 4.56
C ILE A 134 -0.72 13.19 5.61
N VAL A 135 0.22 14.10 5.35
CA VAL A 135 0.55 15.19 6.28
C VAL A 135 -0.67 16.08 6.54
N LYS A 136 -1.40 16.48 5.50
CA LYS A 136 -2.62 17.29 5.64
C LYS A 136 -3.69 16.55 6.44
N PHE A 137 -3.87 15.26 6.16
CA PHE A 137 -4.82 14.43 6.89
C PHE A 137 -4.43 14.29 8.37
N ALA A 138 -3.16 14.02 8.67
CA ALA A 138 -2.66 13.91 10.05
C ALA A 138 -2.81 15.20 10.86
N GLN A 139 -2.73 16.36 10.22
CA GLN A 139 -2.90 17.65 10.90
C GLN A 139 -4.37 18.04 11.07
N ASN A 140 -5.22 17.76 10.08
CA ASN A 140 -6.63 18.09 10.13
C ASN A 140 -7.47 17.12 9.28
N PRO A 141 -7.90 15.98 9.85
CA PRO A 141 -8.66 14.96 9.13
C PRO A 141 -9.96 15.50 8.53
N ASN A 142 -10.66 16.39 9.25
CA ASN A 142 -11.94 16.95 8.81
C ASN A 142 -11.75 17.86 7.60
N ALA A 143 -10.75 18.74 7.61
CA ALA A 143 -10.45 19.59 6.47
C ALA A 143 -9.94 18.79 5.26
N ALA A 144 -9.18 17.72 5.49
CA ALA A 144 -8.68 16.85 4.43
C ALA A 144 -9.80 16.07 3.73
N ARG A 145 -10.77 15.54 4.50
CA ARG A 145 -11.97 14.86 3.96
C ARG A 145 -12.88 15.78 3.16
N LEU A 146 -12.97 17.06 3.58
CA LEU A 146 -13.80 18.08 2.92
C LEU A 146 -13.10 18.78 1.75
N ALA A 147 -11.82 18.51 1.53
CA ALA A 147 -11.11 19.05 0.37
C ALA A 147 -11.76 18.50 -0.91
N ALA A 148 -12.02 19.37 -1.90
CA ALA A 148 -12.52 18.92 -3.19
C ALA A 148 -11.57 17.87 -3.79
N SER A 149 -12.15 16.77 -4.29
CA SER A 149 -11.41 15.76 -5.06
C SER A 149 -10.62 16.46 -6.17
N ARG A 150 -9.33 16.14 -6.28
CA ARG A 150 -8.52 16.66 -7.38
C ARG A 150 -8.97 15.91 -8.64
N ASN A 151 -9.68 16.64 -9.49
CA ASN A 151 -9.99 16.36 -10.90
C ASN A 151 -9.51 15.01 -11.47
N GLY A 152 -10.48 14.20 -11.91
CA GLY A 152 -10.28 13.17 -12.93
C GLY A 152 -10.74 11.77 -12.52
N SER A 153 -12.05 11.52 -12.54
CA SER A 153 -12.51 10.12 -12.64
C SER A 153 -12.06 9.56 -13.99
N CYS A 154 -11.02 8.72 -14.03
CA CYS A 154 -10.72 7.97 -15.26
C CYS A 154 -11.85 6.99 -15.54
N ALA A 155 -12.15 6.81 -16.83
CA ALA A 155 -13.07 5.78 -17.28
C ALA A 155 -12.64 4.42 -16.68
N GLY A 156 -13.56 3.77 -15.99
CA GLY A 156 -13.31 2.49 -15.33
C GLY A 156 -12.65 2.57 -13.94
N GLY A 157 -12.40 3.75 -13.37
CA GLY A 157 -11.99 3.92 -11.96
C GLY A 157 -10.64 3.28 -11.63
N ALA A 158 -9.59 3.59 -12.40
CA ALA A 158 -8.23 3.03 -12.27
C ALA A 158 -8.06 1.57 -12.75
N ARG A 159 -9.00 1.04 -13.55
CA ARG A 159 -8.87 -0.26 -14.22
C ARG A 159 -8.22 -0.20 -15.61
N GLY A 160 -7.68 0.95 -16.00
CA GLY A 160 -7.16 1.20 -17.36
C GLY A 160 -5.77 0.64 -17.66
N PHE A 161 -5.29 -0.34 -16.89
CA PHE A 161 -3.99 -1.00 -17.10
C PHE A 161 -4.16 -2.51 -17.20
N ASN A 162 -3.23 -3.18 -17.88
CA ASN A 162 -3.18 -4.64 -17.95
C ASN A 162 -2.56 -5.21 -16.67
N LEU A 163 -3.42 -5.68 -15.76
CA LEU A 163 -3.02 -6.24 -14.47
C LEU A 163 -2.05 -7.43 -14.62
N GLU A 164 -2.35 -8.36 -15.53
CA GLU A 164 -1.56 -9.59 -15.67
C GLU A 164 -0.15 -9.26 -16.17
N ALA A 165 -0.02 -8.42 -17.20
CA ALA A 165 1.29 -8.01 -17.70
C ALA A 165 2.13 -7.26 -16.64
N ALA A 166 1.49 -6.44 -15.82
CA ALA A 166 2.18 -5.73 -14.73
C ALA A 166 2.69 -6.70 -13.66
N TRP A 167 1.84 -7.63 -13.21
CA TRP A 167 2.20 -8.58 -12.15
C TRP A 167 3.12 -9.70 -12.61
N ASP A 168 3.04 -10.13 -13.86
CA ASP A 168 4.04 -11.02 -14.46
C ASP A 168 5.44 -10.39 -14.37
N SER A 169 5.55 -9.08 -14.68
CA SER A 169 6.81 -8.34 -14.57
C SER A 169 7.29 -8.15 -13.12
N ILE A 170 6.37 -7.94 -12.18
CA ILE A 170 6.70 -7.82 -10.75
C ILE A 170 7.23 -9.15 -10.22
N LEU A 171 6.50 -10.24 -10.48
CA LEU A 171 6.81 -11.58 -9.97
C LEU A 171 8.08 -12.15 -10.61
N SER A 172 8.37 -11.83 -11.87
CA SER A 172 9.61 -12.28 -12.53
C SER A 172 10.89 -11.75 -11.87
N ASN A 173 10.79 -10.66 -11.10
CA ASN A 173 11.91 -10.00 -10.43
C ASN A 173 11.90 -10.17 -8.91
N ALA A 174 10.97 -10.97 -8.37
CA ALA A 174 10.73 -11.08 -6.94
C ALA A 174 11.71 -12.02 -6.22
N SER A 175 12.30 -11.55 -5.12
CA SER A 175 13.01 -12.40 -4.15
C SER A 175 12.05 -13.07 -3.14
N GLN A 176 10.96 -12.40 -2.77
CA GLN A 176 9.90 -12.89 -1.87
C GLN A 176 8.65 -13.34 -2.63
N ILE A 177 8.81 -14.32 -3.53
CA ILE A 177 7.74 -14.79 -4.43
C ILE A 177 6.46 -15.18 -3.67
N GLY A 178 6.59 -15.81 -2.49
CA GLY A 178 5.44 -16.22 -1.68
C GLY A 178 4.56 -15.04 -1.25
N LEU A 179 5.14 -14.01 -0.64
CA LEU A 179 4.40 -12.83 -0.18
C LEU A 179 3.86 -11.99 -1.34
N LEU A 180 4.63 -11.86 -2.43
CA LEU A 180 4.19 -11.10 -3.60
C LEU A 180 3.09 -11.84 -4.39
N ASN A 181 3.06 -13.18 -4.37
CA ASN A 181 1.93 -13.95 -4.90
C ASN A 181 0.65 -13.73 -4.09
N GLU A 182 0.72 -13.70 -2.76
CA GLU A 182 -0.42 -13.35 -1.91
C GLU A 182 -0.90 -11.92 -2.17
N GLN A 183 0.04 -11.00 -2.39
CA GLN A 183 -0.27 -9.63 -2.78
C GLN A 183 -0.96 -9.57 -4.14
N TYR A 184 -0.48 -10.29 -5.15
CA TYR A 184 -1.11 -10.38 -6.47
C TYR A 184 -2.56 -10.88 -6.37
N CYS A 185 -2.81 -11.97 -5.63
CA CYS A 185 -4.14 -12.49 -5.41
C CYS A 185 -5.08 -11.44 -4.79
N THR A 186 -4.58 -10.71 -3.80
CA THR A 186 -5.32 -9.63 -3.12
C THR A 186 -5.61 -8.46 -4.07
N VAL A 187 -4.59 -8.02 -4.81
CA VAL A 187 -4.68 -6.91 -5.76
C VAL A 187 -5.61 -7.25 -6.92
N LYS A 188 -5.63 -8.50 -7.39
CA LYS A 188 -6.56 -8.98 -8.43
C LYS A 188 -8.01 -8.88 -7.98
N ARG A 189 -8.31 -9.19 -6.71
CA ARG A 189 -9.65 -9.02 -6.12
C ARG A 189 -10.04 -7.55 -6.03
N LEU A 190 -9.12 -6.69 -5.59
CA LEU A 190 -9.33 -5.24 -5.52
C LEU A 190 -9.52 -4.60 -6.90
N TYR A 191 -8.77 -5.05 -7.92
CA TYR A 191 -8.88 -4.60 -9.30
C TYR A 191 -10.22 -5.03 -9.93
N GLY A 192 -10.70 -6.24 -9.63
CA GLY A 192 -11.99 -6.74 -10.10
C GLY A 192 -13.22 -6.17 -9.36
N ALA A 193 -13.02 -5.41 -8.29
CA ALA A 193 -14.11 -4.85 -7.50
C ALA A 193 -14.89 -3.76 -8.27
N THR A 194 -16.12 -3.49 -7.83
CA THR A 194 -16.97 -2.42 -8.39
C THR A 194 -16.69 -1.05 -7.78
N SER A 195 -16.02 -1.01 -6.62
CA SER A 195 -15.66 0.23 -5.93
C SER A 195 -14.43 0.88 -6.55
N ALA A 196 -14.52 2.18 -6.86
CA ALA A 196 -13.39 2.97 -7.32
C ALA A 196 -12.26 3.05 -6.28
N SER A 197 -12.57 3.02 -4.98
CA SER A 197 -11.55 3.02 -3.92
C SER A 197 -10.75 1.72 -3.91
N SER A 198 -11.42 0.57 -4.08
CA SER A 198 -10.75 -0.72 -4.20
C SER A 198 -9.89 -0.79 -5.47
N ASN A 199 -10.41 -0.31 -6.60
CA ASN A 199 -9.64 -0.29 -7.85
C ASN A 199 -8.41 0.63 -7.76
N SER A 200 -8.54 1.79 -7.11
CA SER A 200 -7.42 2.71 -6.91
C SER A 200 -6.39 2.15 -5.93
N ALA A 201 -6.82 1.46 -4.87
CA ALA A 201 -5.92 0.70 -4.00
C ALA A 201 -5.15 -0.38 -4.79
N ALA A 202 -5.81 -1.09 -5.70
CA ALA A 202 -5.15 -2.06 -6.57
C ALA A 202 -4.09 -1.41 -7.47
N ALA A 203 -4.44 -0.28 -8.10
CA ALA A 203 -3.52 0.48 -8.94
C ALA A 203 -2.33 1.04 -8.13
N ALA A 204 -2.57 1.57 -6.93
CA ALA A 204 -1.56 2.10 -6.03
C ALA A 204 -0.55 1.01 -5.60
N LEU A 205 -1.05 -0.15 -5.17
CA LEU A 205 -0.23 -1.29 -4.79
C LEU A 205 0.59 -1.79 -5.99
N THR A 206 -0.05 -1.98 -7.15
CA THR A 206 0.62 -2.43 -8.38
C THR A 206 1.71 -1.44 -8.81
N ALA A 207 1.40 -0.15 -8.86
CA ALA A 207 2.33 0.88 -9.29
C ALA A 207 3.57 0.93 -8.40
N ALA A 208 3.41 0.81 -7.08
CA ALA A 208 4.50 0.81 -6.11
C ALA A 208 5.37 -0.46 -6.16
N SER A 209 4.83 -1.58 -6.66
CA SER A 209 5.55 -2.85 -6.83
C SER A 209 6.45 -2.92 -8.06
N LEU A 210 6.21 -2.09 -9.07
CA LEU A 210 6.98 -2.12 -10.32
C LEU A 210 8.45 -1.73 -10.06
N ALA A 211 9.37 -2.37 -10.77
CA ALA A 211 10.81 -2.13 -10.65
C ALA A 211 11.24 -0.64 -10.66
N PRO A 212 10.79 0.22 -11.60
CA PRO A 212 11.15 1.64 -11.57
C PRO A 212 10.64 2.37 -10.32
N SER A 213 9.51 1.95 -9.77
CA SER A 213 8.94 2.53 -8.54
C SER A 213 9.67 2.01 -7.29
N ALA A 214 9.98 0.72 -7.26
CA ALA A 214 10.75 0.09 -6.20
C ALA A 214 12.14 0.75 -6.04
N TYR A 215 12.80 1.09 -7.15
CA TYR A 215 14.07 1.83 -7.13
C TYR A 215 13.95 3.18 -6.39
N VAL A 216 12.88 3.95 -6.64
CA VAL A 216 12.63 5.21 -5.92
C VAL A 216 12.41 4.96 -4.44
N ASN A 217 11.66 3.91 -4.09
CA ASN A 217 11.42 3.55 -2.70
C ASN A 217 12.71 3.15 -1.98
N GLU A 218 13.58 2.36 -2.63
CA GLU A 218 14.87 1.93 -2.08
C GLU A 218 15.81 3.13 -1.88
N ALA A 219 15.94 3.99 -2.90
CA ALA A 219 16.80 5.17 -2.84
C ALA A 219 16.38 6.15 -1.73
N ALA A 220 15.07 6.25 -1.44
CA ALA A 220 14.53 7.12 -0.41
C ALA A 220 14.13 6.39 0.89
N LEU A 221 14.54 5.12 1.08
CA LEU A 221 14.01 4.23 2.12
C LEU A 221 14.11 4.82 3.53
N GLY A 222 15.28 5.33 3.91
CA GLY A 222 15.50 5.92 5.24
C GLY A 222 14.53 7.05 5.56
N PRO A 223 14.50 8.13 4.75
CA PRO A 223 13.55 9.22 4.90
C PRO A 223 12.08 8.78 4.85
N LEU A 224 11.70 7.86 3.95
CA LEU A 224 10.32 7.35 3.86
C LEU A 224 9.90 6.56 5.10
N ALA A 225 10.79 5.71 5.63
CA ALA A 225 10.54 4.95 6.84
C ALA A 225 10.41 5.85 8.08
N ASN A 226 11.23 6.91 8.16
CA ASN A 226 11.12 7.91 9.23
C ASN A 226 9.83 8.72 9.15
N PHE A 227 9.37 9.04 7.93
CA PHE A 227 8.06 9.63 7.72
C PHE A 227 6.94 8.72 8.23
N LEU A 228 6.92 7.43 7.83
CA LEU A 228 5.92 6.47 8.33
C LEU A 228 5.98 6.29 9.85
N ARG A 229 7.17 6.26 10.45
CA ARG A 229 7.33 6.19 11.92
C ARG A 229 6.71 7.42 12.61
N SER A 230 6.85 8.61 12.03
CA SER A 230 6.19 9.80 12.57
C SER A 230 4.67 9.69 12.46
N VAL A 231 4.14 9.13 11.37
CA VAL A 231 2.70 8.89 11.20
C VAL A 231 2.20 7.87 12.22
N ALA A 232 2.87 6.72 12.34
CA ALA A 232 2.50 5.63 13.23
C ALA A 232 2.54 6.01 14.72
N SER A 233 3.41 6.96 15.11
CA SER A 233 3.47 7.47 16.49
C SER A 233 2.42 8.54 16.80
N GLY A 234 1.61 8.95 15.83
CA GLY A 234 0.65 10.05 15.98
C GLY A 234 1.30 11.44 16.07
N ALA A 235 2.61 11.55 15.85
CA ALA A 235 3.32 12.82 15.82
C ALA A 235 3.02 13.59 14.52
N ASN A 236 3.21 14.92 14.51
CA ASN A 236 3.05 15.71 13.29
C ASN A 236 4.14 15.35 12.26
N PRO A 237 3.80 14.73 11.11
CA PRO A 237 4.77 14.17 10.21
C PRO A 237 5.32 15.17 9.19
N ALA A 238 5.01 16.48 9.31
CA ALA A 238 5.36 17.48 8.30
C ALA A 238 6.86 17.60 8.02
N GLN A 239 7.70 17.65 9.07
CA GLN A 239 9.15 17.77 8.89
C GLN A 239 9.75 16.51 8.25
N ALA A 240 9.32 15.32 8.72
CA ALA A 240 9.74 14.05 8.14
C ALA A 240 9.24 13.89 6.69
N GLY A 241 8.04 14.38 6.39
CA GLY A 241 7.47 14.40 5.05
C GLY A 241 8.29 15.25 4.07
N LEU A 242 8.70 16.46 4.49
CA LEU A 242 9.58 17.30 3.67
C LEU A 242 10.94 16.64 3.41
N ALA A 243 11.51 15.95 4.40
CA ALA A 243 12.76 15.19 4.23
C ALA A 243 12.59 14.03 3.23
N ALA A 244 11.50 13.28 3.35
CA ALA A 244 11.16 12.21 2.41
C ALA A 244 10.97 12.72 0.97
N GLN A 245 10.25 13.83 0.80
CA GLN A 245 10.07 14.46 -0.52
C GLN A 245 11.38 14.90 -1.17
N ARG A 246 12.32 15.43 -0.38
CA ARG A 246 13.66 15.78 -0.89
C ARG A 246 14.42 14.54 -1.36
N ALA A 247 14.37 13.46 -0.57
CA ALA A 247 15.03 12.20 -0.91
C ALA A 247 14.45 11.56 -2.19
N ILE A 248 13.11 11.61 -2.34
CA ILE A 248 12.45 11.15 -3.58
C ILE A 248 12.94 11.95 -4.79
N ARG A 249 13.03 13.28 -4.68
CA ARG A 249 13.47 14.14 -5.79
C ARG A 249 14.93 13.92 -6.17
N SER A 250 15.78 13.49 -5.23
CA SER A 250 17.17 13.12 -5.54
C SER A 250 17.32 11.72 -6.15
N ALA A 251 16.27 10.91 -6.13
CA ALA A 251 16.28 9.55 -6.64
C ALA A 251 15.91 9.44 -8.13
N VAL A 252 15.68 10.56 -8.83
CA VAL A 252 15.23 10.59 -10.23
C VAL A 252 15.92 11.66 -11.05
#